data_AF-A0AAV7G8S7-F1
#
_entry.id   AF-A0AAV7G8S7-F1
#
_cell.length_a   1.000
_cell.length_b   1.000
_cell.length_c   1.000
_cell.angle_alpha   90.00
_cell.angle_beta   90.00
_cell.angle_gamma   90.00
#
_symmetry.space_group_name_H-M   'P 1'
#
loop_
_entity.id
_entity.type
_entity.pdbx_description
1 polymer ?
#
loop_
_entity_poly.entity_id
_entity_poly.type
_entity_poly.pdbx_seq_one_letter_code
_entity_poly.pdbx_strand_id
1 'polypeptide(L)'
;MSHKFSPALRSADLSDFIAPSQNCIVSLKGLKPKTEKAENEYMIKPIGKSPPPEVVKVSLKDCLACSGCITSAETVMLEKQSLEEFISHINSEEAVIVSVSPQSRASLAAYFDLSPAQVFRKLTAFFKSLGVRAVYDTSCSRDISLVESCYEFISRYKKHHSAGDGENVSKLPMISSACPGWICYAEKTLGSFILPYICSVKSPQQVMGTVIKHHISKKLGYTPDKIFHVTVMPCYDKKLEAARDDFVFSVDHGEENDADDDGSAMKIPEVDIVLTSGEVLDLIQSKSIDFKALVDVPLDRLLTNVDDKGLFYGVSGGSGGYAETIFRYAAKNLFNRDIEGPLQFRIIRNSDFQEVVLEVDGKVVLKFALCYGFRNLRNVVQKISKGKSEYDFLEIMACPSGCLNGGGQIKPVAGQSANNLIQQLGNVYMQDVLIASPFDNAIVKNIYAEWLGQPGSEKSRMYMHTQYHPIVKSIASELHNW
;
A
#
# COMPACT_ATOMS: atom_id res chain seq x y z
N MET A 1 14.17 3.64 48.86
CA MET A 1 13.08 2.67 49.16
C MET A 1 11.79 3.29 48.64
N SER A 2 10.94 2.69 47.82
CA SER A 2 10.70 1.28 47.53
C SER A 2 10.48 1.02 46.04
N HIS A 3 10.87 -0.19 45.64
CA HIS A 3 10.56 -0.84 44.37
C HIS A 3 9.06 -1.10 44.22
N LYS A 4 8.54 -1.05 42.99
CA LYS A 4 7.55 -2.00 42.43
C LYS A 4 7.24 -1.68 40.96
N PHE A 5 8.16 -2.04 40.06
CA PHE A 5 7.77 -2.50 38.72
C PHE A 5 8.27 -3.93 38.58
N SER A 6 7.37 -4.81 38.15
CA SER A 6 7.65 -6.24 37.94
C SER A 6 8.81 -6.45 36.95
N PRO A 7 9.75 -7.38 37.21
CA PRO A 7 10.82 -7.73 36.27
C PRO A 7 10.30 -8.20 34.89
N ALA A 8 9.07 -8.73 34.81
CA ALA A 8 8.46 -9.19 33.56
C ALA A 8 8.18 -8.06 32.54
N LEU A 9 8.17 -6.79 32.97
CA LEU A 9 8.00 -5.62 32.11
C LEU A 9 9.31 -5.08 31.53
N ARG A 10 10.47 -5.61 31.95
CA ARG A 10 11.79 -5.16 31.49
C ARG A 10 12.42 -6.05 30.42
N SER A 11 11.84 -7.23 30.17
CA SER A 11 12.47 -8.26 29.33
C SER A 11 11.49 -8.98 28.40
N ALA A 12 10.34 -8.41 28.10
CA ALA A 12 9.48 -8.92 27.05
C ALA A 12 9.83 -8.20 25.74
N ASP A 13 10.57 -8.90 24.88
CA ASP A 13 10.47 -8.76 23.43
C ASP A 13 9.01 -9.00 23.06
N LEU A 14 8.22 -7.93 23.17
CA LEU A 14 6.79 -7.90 22.91
C LEU A 14 6.59 -7.85 21.40
N SER A 15 6.52 -9.04 20.81
CA SER A 15 5.85 -9.25 19.54
C SER A 15 4.47 -8.57 19.58
N ASP A 16 4.11 -7.89 18.49
CA ASP A 16 2.82 -7.23 18.25
C ASP A 16 1.64 -8.24 18.14
N PHE A 17 1.67 -9.33 18.92
CA PHE A 17 0.58 -10.27 19.01
C PHE A 17 -0.51 -9.69 19.92
N ILE A 18 -1.45 -8.97 19.31
CA ILE A 18 -2.67 -8.51 19.96
C ILE A 18 -3.54 -9.74 20.23
N ALA A 19 -3.80 -10.05 21.50
CA ALA A 19 -4.75 -11.08 21.88
C ALA A 19 -6.14 -10.79 21.28
N PRO A 20 -6.87 -11.78 20.74
CA PRO A 20 -8.15 -11.56 20.08
C PRO A 20 -9.19 -10.96 21.04
N SER A 21 -10.05 -10.09 20.50
CA SER A 21 -11.19 -9.51 21.23
C SER A 21 -12.11 -10.59 21.78
N GLN A 22 -12.56 -10.42 23.03
CA GLN A 22 -13.43 -11.34 23.80
C GLN A 22 -14.81 -11.66 23.17
N ASN A 23 -15.12 -11.16 21.96
CA ASN A 23 -16.44 -11.29 21.34
C ASN A 23 -16.64 -12.58 20.51
N CYS A 24 -15.66 -13.48 20.45
CA CYS A 24 -15.78 -14.78 19.77
C CYS A 24 -15.37 -15.96 20.66
N ILE A 25 -15.90 -16.04 21.88
CA ILE A 25 -15.87 -17.28 22.67
C ILE A 25 -17.29 -17.84 22.71
N VAL A 26 -17.54 -18.91 21.94
CA VAL A 26 -18.70 -19.78 22.19
C VAL A 26 -18.46 -20.46 23.52
N SER A 27 -19.27 -20.11 24.53
CA SER A 27 -19.16 -20.67 25.87
C SER A 27 -19.57 -22.15 25.84
N LEU A 28 -18.60 -23.07 25.91
CA LEU A 28 -18.85 -24.49 26.15
C LEU A 28 -19.19 -24.72 27.64
N LYS A 29 -20.27 -24.11 28.12
CA LYS A 29 -20.91 -24.50 29.38
C LYS A 29 -22.06 -25.44 29.04
N GLY A 30 -21.82 -26.75 29.12
CA GLY A 30 -22.91 -27.71 28.96
C GLY A 30 -22.58 -29.20 28.86
N LEU A 31 -21.31 -29.60 28.77
CA LEU A 31 -20.96 -31.02 28.66
C LEU A 31 -20.31 -31.51 29.96
N LYS A 32 -21.12 -32.16 30.81
CA LYS A 32 -20.62 -32.92 31.98
C LYS A 32 -19.92 -34.20 31.49
N PRO A 33 -18.65 -34.46 31.84
CA PRO A 33 -18.06 -35.76 31.61
C PRO A 33 -18.52 -36.74 32.69
N LYS A 34 -18.97 -37.94 32.28
CA LYS A 34 -19.22 -39.07 33.17
C LYS A 34 -17.88 -39.56 33.74
N THR A 35 -17.81 -39.61 35.06
CA THR A 35 -16.74 -40.27 35.83
C THR A 35 -16.98 -41.78 35.88
N GLU A 36 -16.03 -42.56 35.40
CA GLU A 36 -15.78 -43.93 35.87
C GLU A 36 -14.33 -44.02 36.34
N LYS A 37 -14.16 -44.54 37.56
CA LYS A 37 -12.89 -44.76 38.26
C LYS A 37 -12.32 -46.11 37.85
N ALA A 38 -11.01 -46.17 37.60
CA ALA A 38 -10.20 -47.34 37.91
C ALA A 38 -8.78 -46.87 38.30
N GLU A 39 -8.33 -47.31 39.47
CA GLU A 39 -7.02 -47.07 40.06
C GLU A 39 -6.01 -48.10 39.51
N ASN A 40 -4.83 -47.66 39.07
CA ASN A 40 -3.52 -47.94 39.70
C ASN A 40 -2.31 -47.90 38.75
N GLU A 41 -1.24 -47.39 39.36
CA GLU A 41 0.19 -47.66 39.18
C GLU A 41 1.05 -46.89 38.17
N TYR A 42 2.14 -46.38 38.75
CA TYR A 42 3.15 -45.47 38.23
C TYR A 42 4.20 -46.19 37.38
N MET A 43 4.58 -45.61 36.24
CA MET A 43 5.95 -45.70 35.71
C MET A 43 6.33 -44.40 34.99
N ILE A 44 7.28 -43.68 35.57
CA ILE A 44 7.94 -42.51 34.98
C ILE A 44 8.81 -42.98 33.81
N LYS A 45 8.61 -42.41 32.61
CA LYS A 45 9.53 -42.55 31.46
C LYS A 45 10.06 -41.17 31.03
N PRO A 46 11.28 -41.11 30.47
CA PRO A 46 12.07 -39.89 30.38
C PRO A 46 11.60 -38.93 29.28
N ILE A 47 11.89 -37.65 29.51
CA ILE A 47 11.64 -36.48 28.66
C ILE A 47 12.05 -36.77 27.20
N GLY A 48 11.04 -36.98 26.36
CA GLY A 48 11.16 -36.97 24.91
C GLY A 48 11.06 -35.54 24.39
N LYS A 49 11.97 -35.17 23.49
CA LYS A 49 12.12 -33.85 22.85
C LYS A 49 10.77 -33.22 22.51
N SER A 50 10.58 -31.97 22.94
CA SER A 50 9.48 -31.12 22.46
C SER A 50 9.46 -31.15 20.93
N PRO A 51 8.28 -31.28 20.29
CA PRO A 51 8.19 -31.11 18.85
C PRO A 51 8.76 -29.73 18.49
N PRO A 52 9.37 -29.58 17.29
CA PRO A 52 9.80 -28.26 16.83
C PRO A 52 8.59 -27.32 16.92
N PRO A 53 8.80 -26.04 17.29
CA PRO A 53 7.69 -25.09 17.37
C PRO A 53 6.95 -25.13 16.04
N GLU A 54 5.67 -25.50 16.12
CA GLU A 54 4.77 -25.52 14.99
C GLU A 54 4.87 -24.15 14.34
N VAL A 55 5.32 -24.12 13.08
CA VAL A 55 5.45 -22.88 12.33
C VAL A 55 4.05 -22.27 12.31
N VAL A 56 3.87 -21.17 13.06
CA VAL A 56 2.59 -20.47 13.13
C VAL A 56 2.26 -20.05 11.70
N LYS A 57 1.34 -20.78 11.07
CA LYS A 57 0.79 -20.41 9.77
C LYS A 57 -0.04 -19.15 9.99
N VAL A 58 0.58 -18.00 9.76
CA VAL A 58 -0.09 -16.71 9.70
C VAL A 58 -1.16 -16.81 8.62
N SER A 59 -2.43 -16.81 9.03
CA SER A 59 -3.54 -16.82 8.08
C SER A 59 -3.67 -15.44 7.41
N LEU A 60 -4.34 -15.36 6.26
CA LEU A 60 -4.68 -14.06 5.64
C LEU A 60 -5.36 -13.10 6.65
N LYS A 61 -6.13 -13.63 7.61
CA LYS A 61 -6.77 -12.86 8.68
C LYS A 61 -5.77 -12.24 9.68
N ASP A 62 -4.61 -12.86 9.86
CA ASP A 62 -3.53 -12.39 10.73
C ASP A 62 -2.60 -11.39 10.00
N CYS A 63 -2.61 -11.43 8.66
CA CYS A 63 -1.74 -10.59 7.82
C CYS A 63 -2.34 -9.23 7.47
N LEU A 64 -3.67 -9.12 7.43
CA LEU A 64 -4.36 -7.85 7.19
C LEU A 64 -4.28 -7.05 8.49
N ALA A 65 -3.49 -5.98 8.47
CA ALA A 65 -3.13 -5.21 9.67
C ALA A 65 -4.36 -4.63 10.40
N CYS A 66 -5.52 -4.60 9.74
CA CYS A 66 -6.81 -4.27 10.30
C CYS A 66 -7.45 -5.48 10.99
N SER A 67 -7.08 -5.73 12.25
CA SER A 67 -7.63 -6.78 13.11
C SER A 67 -9.16 -6.85 13.01
N GLY A 68 -9.71 -7.92 12.41
CA GLY A 68 -11.15 -8.17 12.34
C GLY A 68 -11.96 -7.26 11.42
N CYS A 69 -11.33 -6.56 10.46
CA CYS A 69 -12.02 -5.67 9.53
C CYS A 69 -12.44 -6.31 8.21
N ILE A 70 -12.02 -7.55 7.92
CA ILE A 70 -12.45 -8.24 6.70
C ILE A 70 -13.73 -9.04 6.89
N THR A 71 -14.63 -8.88 5.94
CA THR A 71 -15.85 -9.67 5.81
C THR A 71 -15.55 -11.01 5.15
N SER A 72 -16.48 -11.97 5.27
CA SER A 72 -16.39 -13.24 4.55
C SER A 72 -16.34 -13.04 3.04
N ALA A 73 -17.07 -12.04 2.51
CA ALA A 73 -17.04 -11.69 1.09
C ALA A 73 -15.66 -11.20 0.64
N GLU A 74 -15.03 -10.32 1.43
CA GLU A 74 -13.67 -9.83 1.16
C GLU A 74 -12.63 -10.96 1.22
N THR A 75 -12.81 -11.94 2.11
CA THR A 75 -11.93 -13.11 2.17
C THR A 75 -11.99 -13.91 0.86
N VAL A 76 -13.20 -14.13 0.33
CA VAL A 76 -13.39 -14.81 -0.97
C VAL A 76 -12.80 -14.00 -2.12
N MET A 77 -12.96 -12.66 -2.11
CA MET A 77 -12.35 -11.79 -3.13
C MET A 77 -10.82 -11.86 -3.12
N LEU A 78 -10.21 -11.92 -1.93
CA LEU A 78 -8.76 -12.08 -1.78
C LEU A 78 -8.27 -13.43 -2.33
N GLU A 79 -9.01 -14.50 -2.06
CA GLU A 79 -8.69 -15.86 -2.53
C GLU A 79 -8.80 -15.99 -4.06
N LYS A 80 -9.72 -15.26 -4.69
CA LYS A 80 -9.86 -15.24 -6.16
C LYS A 80 -8.67 -14.57 -6.87
N GLN A 81 -7.97 -13.64 -6.22
CA GLN A 81 -6.77 -13.01 -6.77
C GLN A 81 -5.55 -13.90 -6.53
N SER A 82 -5.47 -15.02 -7.25
CA SER A 82 -4.47 -16.06 -7.04
C SER A 82 -3.48 -16.21 -8.20
N LEU A 83 -2.45 -17.05 -7.99
CA LEU A 83 -1.50 -17.41 -9.05
C LEU A 83 -2.18 -18.23 -10.16
N GLU A 84 -3.16 -19.05 -9.82
CA GLU A 84 -3.92 -19.83 -10.78
C GLU A 84 -4.72 -18.92 -11.73
N GLU A 85 -5.35 -17.88 -11.18
CA GLU A 85 -6.05 -16.87 -11.98
C GLU A 85 -5.08 -16.10 -12.87
N PHE A 86 -3.91 -15.70 -12.34
CA PHE A 86 -2.89 -15.07 -13.17
C PHE A 86 -2.48 -15.94 -14.37
N ILE A 87 -2.24 -17.23 -14.14
CA ILE A 87 -1.79 -18.16 -15.18
C ILE A 87 -2.90 -18.49 -16.19
N SER A 88 -4.17 -18.50 -15.78
CA SER A 88 -5.30 -18.74 -16.68
C SER A 88 -5.40 -17.64 -17.76
N HIS A 89 -5.16 -16.38 -17.38
CA HIS A 89 -5.19 -15.22 -18.29
C HIS A 89 -3.95 -15.09 -19.18
N ILE A 90 -2.80 -15.65 -18.81
CA ILE A 90 -1.59 -15.57 -19.66
C ILE A 90 -1.77 -16.34 -20.99
N ASN A 91 -2.61 -17.36 -21.03
CA ASN A 91 -2.88 -18.15 -22.24
C ASN A 91 -4.17 -17.71 -22.97
N SER A 92 -4.75 -16.57 -22.60
CA SER A 92 -5.94 -16.02 -23.25
C SER A 92 -5.57 -15.11 -24.42
N GLU A 93 -6.57 -14.53 -25.09
CA GLU A 93 -6.36 -13.51 -26.13
C GLU A 93 -6.03 -12.11 -25.56
N GLU A 94 -5.96 -11.96 -24.24
CA GLU A 94 -5.74 -10.67 -23.58
C GLU A 94 -4.25 -10.30 -23.52
N ALA A 95 -3.99 -9.00 -23.54
CA ALA A 95 -2.67 -8.46 -23.24
C ALA A 95 -2.46 -8.38 -21.73
N VAL A 96 -1.76 -9.37 -21.17
CA VAL A 96 -1.34 -9.33 -19.78
C VAL A 96 -0.21 -8.31 -19.58
N ILE A 97 -0.42 -7.34 -18.69
CA ILE A 97 0.57 -6.32 -18.31
C ILE A 97 0.86 -6.45 -16.83
N VAL A 98 2.13 -6.52 -16.43
CA VAL A 98 2.54 -6.63 -15.03
C VAL A 98 3.23 -5.34 -14.57
N SER A 99 2.78 -4.74 -13.47
CA SER A 99 3.42 -3.57 -12.85
C SER A 99 4.01 -3.92 -11.48
N VAL A 100 5.32 -3.82 -11.34
CA VAL A 100 6.06 -4.23 -10.13
C VAL A 100 6.36 -3.03 -9.24
N SER A 101 6.03 -3.14 -7.95
CA SER A 101 6.36 -2.10 -6.99
C SER A 101 7.85 -2.09 -6.63
N PRO A 102 8.45 -0.91 -6.34
CA PRO A 102 9.83 -0.81 -5.88
C PRO A 102 10.10 -1.62 -4.59
N GLN A 103 9.11 -1.74 -3.71
CA GLN A 103 9.21 -2.54 -2.48
C GLN A 103 9.27 -4.04 -2.76
N SER A 104 8.46 -4.54 -3.71
CA SER A 104 8.52 -5.94 -4.14
C SER A 104 9.82 -6.25 -4.87
N ARG A 105 10.28 -5.34 -5.72
CA ARG A 105 11.60 -5.42 -6.37
C ARG A 105 12.73 -5.51 -5.33
N ALA A 106 12.71 -4.66 -4.31
CA ALA A 106 13.68 -4.70 -3.21
C ALA A 106 13.60 -6.00 -2.40
N SER A 107 12.39 -6.53 -2.15
CA SER A 107 12.19 -7.79 -1.43
C SER A 107 12.81 -8.97 -2.16
N LEU A 108 12.56 -9.08 -3.46
CA LEU A 108 13.13 -10.14 -4.31
C LEU A 108 14.65 -9.97 -4.48
N ALA A 109 15.14 -8.74 -4.59
CA ALA A 109 16.57 -8.42 -4.63
C ALA A 109 17.31 -8.87 -3.37
N ALA A 110 16.76 -8.58 -2.20
CA ALA A 110 17.32 -9.05 -0.93
C ALA A 110 17.29 -10.59 -0.81
N TYR A 111 16.25 -11.24 -1.32
CA TYR A 111 16.12 -12.70 -1.26
C TYR A 111 17.11 -13.43 -2.18
N PHE A 112 17.25 -12.98 -3.43
CA PHE A 112 18.14 -13.63 -4.42
C PHE A 112 19.60 -13.18 -4.32
N ASP A 113 19.90 -12.21 -3.45
CA ASP A 113 21.21 -11.56 -3.33
C ASP A 113 21.66 -11.00 -4.68
N LEU A 114 20.82 -10.11 -5.22
CA LEU A 114 21.01 -9.43 -6.51
C LEU A 114 20.68 -7.94 -6.34
N SER A 115 21.24 -7.10 -7.21
CA SER A 115 20.84 -5.68 -7.23
C SER A 115 19.38 -5.54 -7.69
N PRO A 116 18.67 -4.49 -7.24
CA PRO A 116 17.31 -4.22 -7.70
C PRO A 116 17.19 -4.08 -9.22
N ALA A 117 18.20 -3.52 -9.90
CA ALA A 117 18.22 -3.41 -11.35
C ALA A 117 18.34 -4.78 -12.04
N GLN A 118 19.17 -5.69 -11.53
CA GLN A 118 19.26 -7.07 -12.02
C GLN A 118 17.95 -7.82 -11.81
N VAL A 119 17.36 -7.72 -10.62
CA VAL A 119 16.07 -8.38 -10.33
C VAL A 119 14.98 -7.90 -11.27
N PHE A 120 14.90 -6.61 -11.57
CA PHE A 120 13.87 -6.12 -12.48
C PHE A 120 14.03 -6.63 -13.91
N ARG A 121 15.27 -6.71 -14.43
CA ARG A 121 15.53 -7.32 -15.75
C ARG A 121 15.20 -8.82 -15.76
N LYS A 122 15.52 -9.54 -14.68
CA LYS A 122 15.21 -10.98 -14.57
C LYS A 122 13.72 -11.24 -14.37
N LEU A 123 13.00 -10.41 -13.62
CA LEU A 123 11.55 -10.45 -13.54
C LEU A 123 10.91 -10.17 -14.91
N THR A 124 11.44 -9.18 -15.64
CA THR A 124 10.99 -8.89 -17.00
C THR A 124 11.19 -10.12 -17.91
N ALA A 125 12.36 -10.77 -17.85
CA ALA A 125 12.63 -12.00 -18.60
C ALA A 125 11.67 -13.13 -18.21
N PHE A 126 11.49 -13.33 -16.90
CA PHE A 126 10.62 -14.37 -16.35
C PHE A 126 9.16 -14.18 -16.79
N PHE A 127 8.57 -13.02 -16.55
CA PHE A 127 7.18 -12.76 -16.93
C PHE A 127 6.99 -12.82 -18.45
N LYS A 128 7.91 -12.27 -19.26
CA LYS A 128 7.83 -12.39 -20.72
C LYS A 128 7.93 -13.86 -21.17
N SER A 129 8.72 -14.70 -20.50
CA SER A 129 8.80 -16.14 -20.80
C SER A 129 7.50 -16.89 -20.52
N LEU A 130 6.64 -16.36 -19.64
CA LEU A 130 5.31 -16.92 -19.40
C LEU A 130 4.31 -16.49 -20.48
N GLY A 131 4.49 -15.34 -21.12
CA GLY A 131 3.55 -14.77 -22.10
C GLY A 131 3.12 -13.33 -21.79
N VAL A 132 3.62 -12.73 -20.71
CA VAL A 132 3.31 -11.34 -20.35
C VAL A 132 3.80 -10.38 -21.42
N ARG A 133 2.93 -9.46 -21.84
CA ARG A 133 3.20 -8.52 -22.93
C ARG A 133 4.21 -7.44 -22.52
N ALA A 134 4.01 -6.84 -21.35
CA ALA A 134 4.86 -5.76 -20.85
C ALA A 134 5.01 -5.82 -19.32
N VAL A 135 6.19 -5.42 -18.82
CA VAL A 135 6.50 -5.33 -17.39
C VAL A 135 7.00 -3.92 -17.05
N TYR A 136 6.29 -3.22 -16.16
CA TYR A 136 6.58 -1.84 -15.76
C TYR A 136 6.93 -1.71 -14.27
N ASP A 137 7.57 -0.59 -13.89
CA ASP A 137 7.82 -0.21 -12.49
C ASP A 137 6.80 0.85 -12.03
N THR A 138 6.20 0.69 -10.85
CA THR A 138 5.16 1.60 -10.36
C THR A 138 5.68 2.96 -9.86
N SER A 139 6.97 3.26 -10.01
CA SER A 139 7.55 4.55 -9.64
C SER A 139 6.97 5.70 -10.48
N CYS A 140 6.66 5.47 -11.76
CA CYS A 140 6.04 6.51 -12.60
C CYS A 140 4.66 6.91 -12.06
N SER A 141 3.81 5.93 -11.70
CA SER A 141 2.50 6.22 -11.14
C SER A 141 2.58 6.81 -9.73
N ARG A 142 3.59 6.43 -8.95
CA ARG A 142 3.88 7.09 -7.66
C ARG A 142 4.18 8.57 -7.87
N ASP A 143 4.98 8.92 -8.86
CA ASP A 143 5.33 10.31 -9.13
C ASP A 143 4.10 11.13 -9.55
N ILE A 144 3.18 10.57 -10.33
CA ILE A 144 1.87 11.19 -10.62
C ILE A 144 1.06 11.40 -9.33
N SER A 145 0.92 10.37 -8.49
CA SER A 145 0.22 10.50 -7.20
C SER A 145 0.85 11.59 -6.33
N LEU A 146 2.18 11.69 -6.28
CA LEU A 146 2.89 12.71 -5.50
C LEU A 146 2.64 14.12 -6.04
N VAL A 147 2.67 14.29 -7.37
CA VAL A 147 2.36 15.56 -8.03
C VAL A 147 0.94 16.01 -7.70
N GLU A 148 -0.07 15.15 -7.87
CA GLU A 148 -1.45 15.50 -7.52
C GLU A 148 -1.63 15.76 -6.01
N SER A 149 -0.98 14.98 -5.14
CA SER A 149 -1.07 15.20 -3.68
C SER A 149 -0.45 16.54 -3.27
N CYS A 150 0.63 16.97 -3.93
CA CYS A 150 1.23 18.28 -3.73
C CYS A 150 0.26 19.42 -4.08
N TYR A 151 -0.44 19.31 -5.22
CA TYR A 151 -1.43 20.29 -5.65
C TYR A 151 -2.65 20.31 -4.72
N GLU A 152 -3.13 19.15 -4.31
CA GLU A 152 -4.24 19.05 -3.36
C GLU A 152 -3.86 19.68 -2.00
N PHE A 153 -2.66 19.41 -1.48
CA PHE A 153 -2.18 20.00 -0.24
C PHE A 153 -2.15 21.52 -0.30
N ILE A 154 -1.53 22.12 -1.33
CA ILE A 154 -1.45 23.57 -1.49
C ILE A 154 -2.85 24.19 -1.56
N SER A 155 -3.76 23.59 -2.32
CA SER A 155 -5.14 24.05 -2.42
C SER A 155 -5.84 24.02 -1.05
N ARG A 156 -5.71 22.90 -0.31
CA ARG A 156 -6.30 22.76 1.03
C ARG A 156 -5.70 23.76 2.02
N TYR A 157 -4.38 23.93 2.02
CA TYR A 157 -3.66 24.83 2.90
C TYR A 157 -4.06 26.29 2.68
N LYS A 158 -4.08 26.76 1.42
CA LYS A 158 -4.49 28.12 1.08
C LYS A 158 -5.93 28.40 1.51
N LYS A 159 -6.86 27.48 1.22
CA LYS A 159 -8.27 27.61 1.64
C LYS A 159 -8.43 27.66 3.15
N HIS A 160 -7.71 26.82 3.89
CA HIS A 160 -7.74 26.83 5.35
C HIS A 160 -7.25 28.16 5.94
N HIS A 161 -6.26 28.81 5.33
CA HIS A 161 -5.69 30.07 5.81
C HIS A 161 -6.39 31.33 5.24
N SER A 162 -7.23 31.19 4.21
CA SER A 162 -7.98 32.30 3.59
C SER A 162 -9.45 32.36 4.01
N ALA A 163 -10.02 31.28 4.56
CA ALA A 163 -11.41 31.27 4.99
C ALA A 163 -11.61 32.18 6.22
N GLY A 164 -12.51 33.15 6.11
CA GLY A 164 -13.08 33.85 7.27
C GLY A 164 -14.01 32.93 8.08
N ASP A 165 -14.43 33.36 9.27
CA ASP A 165 -15.17 32.60 10.32
C ASP A 165 -16.55 32.00 9.91
N GLY A 166 -16.86 31.79 8.64
CA GLY A 166 -18.15 31.25 8.18
C GLY A 166 -18.16 30.48 6.86
N GLU A 167 -17.02 30.24 6.20
CA GLU A 167 -16.97 29.43 4.96
C GLU A 167 -16.60 27.96 5.23
N ASN A 168 -16.87 27.08 4.25
CA ASN A 168 -16.55 25.65 4.26
C ASN A 168 -15.01 25.44 4.36
N VAL A 169 -14.47 25.54 5.57
CA VAL A 169 -13.03 25.47 5.84
C VAL A 169 -12.49 24.10 5.40
N SER A 170 -11.54 24.13 4.47
CA SER A 170 -10.80 22.94 4.05
C SER A 170 -10.20 22.24 5.26
N LYS A 171 -10.44 20.94 5.42
CA LYS A 171 -10.04 20.18 6.62
C LYS A 171 -8.53 19.88 6.61
N LEU A 172 -7.80 20.39 7.60
CA LEU A 172 -6.41 20.02 7.93
C LEU A 172 -6.34 19.35 9.31
N PRO A 173 -5.47 18.34 9.52
CA PRO A 173 -4.40 17.87 8.61
C PRO A 173 -4.91 17.17 7.36
N MET A 174 -4.22 17.32 6.23
CA MET A 174 -4.39 16.41 5.09
C MET A 174 -3.68 15.08 5.40
N ILE A 175 -4.36 13.95 5.21
CA ILE A 175 -3.85 12.62 5.52
C ILE A 175 -3.59 11.86 4.22
N SER A 176 -2.41 11.24 4.07
CA SER A 176 -2.09 10.42 2.91
C SER A 176 -3.07 9.26 2.72
N SER A 177 -3.35 8.90 1.47
CA SER A 177 -4.31 7.85 1.10
C SER A 177 -3.71 6.55 0.56
N ALA A 178 -2.40 6.52 0.28
CA ALA A 178 -1.79 5.42 -0.47
C ALA A 178 -1.79 4.05 0.25
N CYS A 179 -2.01 4.04 1.57
CA CYS A 179 -2.04 2.83 2.40
C CYS A 179 -3.48 2.28 2.51
N PRO A 180 -3.83 1.20 1.82
CA PRO A 180 -5.19 0.63 1.88
C PRO A 180 -5.59 0.14 3.27
N GLY A 181 -4.65 -0.40 4.07
CA GLY A 181 -4.95 -0.79 5.46
C GLY A 181 -5.42 0.39 6.33
N TRP A 182 -4.91 1.60 6.08
CA TRP A 182 -5.40 2.82 6.71
C TRP A 182 -6.79 3.21 6.20
N ILE A 183 -7.00 3.19 4.88
CA ILE A 183 -8.28 3.51 4.26
C ILE A 183 -9.38 2.58 4.78
N CYS A 184 -9.15 1.27 4.80
CA CYS A 184 -10.10 0.30 5.33
C CYS A 184 -10.45 0.58 6.79
N TYR A 185 -9.47 0.94 7.63
CA TYR A 185 -9.73 1.32 9.02
C TYR A 185 -10.55 2.61 9.14
N ALA A 186 -10.23 3.61 8.32
CA ALA A 186 -10.95 4.88 8.30
C ALA A 186 -12.43 4.68 7.91
N GLU A 187 -12.69 3.97 6.81
CA GLU A 187 -14.04 3.74 6.29
C GLU A 187 -14.88 2.82 7.20
N LYS A 188 -14.28 1.78 7.78
CA LYS A 188 -15.01 0.75 8.55
C LYS A 188 -15.12 1.02 10.04
N THR A 189 -14.28 1.88 10.60
CA THR A 189 -14.19 2.06 12.06
C THR A 189 -14.31 3.51 12.50
N LEU A 190 -13.79 4.45 11.71
CA LEU A 190 -13.77 5.87 12.10
C LEU A 190 -14.96 6.64 11.50
N GLY A 191 -15.40 6.29 10.29
CA GLY A 191 -16.58 6.87 9.67
C GLY A 191 -16.41 8.34 9.25
N SER A 192 -17.52 9.06 9.15
CA SER A 192 -17.62 10.35 8.45
C SER A 192 -16.70 11.46 8.98
N PHE A 193 -16.29 11.41 10.26
CA PHE A 193 -15.47 12.50 10.81
C PHE A 193 -14.05 12.55 10.23
N ILE A 194 -13.46 11.41 9.86
CA ILE A 194 -12.05 11.35 9.44
C ILE A 194 -11.89 11.44 7.93
N LEU A 195 -12.85 10.93 7.15
CA LEU A 195 -12.77 10.82 5.69
C LEU A 195 -12.49 12.17 4.99
N PRO A 196 -13.07 13.32 5.43
CA PRO A 196 -12.76 14.62 4.83
C PRO A 196 -11.28 15.04 4.92
N TYR A 197 -10.54 14.50 5.89
CA TYR A 197 -9.11 14.79 6.04
C TYR A 197 -8.24 13.97 5.08
N ILE A 198 -8.76 12.89 4.49
CA ILE A 198 -8.01 12.00 3.60
C ILE A 198 -7.79 12.67 2.24
N CYS A 199 -6.57 12.59 1.73
CA CYS A 199 -6.17 13.00 0.38
C CYS A 199 -6.98 12.22 -0.66
N SER A 200 -7.60 12.92 -1.60
CA SER A 200 -8.47 12.31 -2.60
C SER A 200 -7.70 11.64 -3.74
N VAL A 201 -6.38 11.87 -3.85
CA VAL A 201 -5.55 11.23 -4.87
C VAL A 201 -5.52 9.71 -4.69
N LYS A 202 -5.67 8.99 -5.81
CA LYS A 202 -5.55 7.54 -5.92
C LYS A 202 -4.14 7.07 -5.53
N SER A 203 -4.04 5.84 -5.03
CA SER A 203 -2.74 5.26 -4.73
C SER A 203 -1.94 4.97 -6.02
N PRO A 204 -0.61 4.80 -5.95
CA PRO A 204 0.22 4.50 -7.11
C PRO A 204 -0.22 3.23 -7.87
N GLN A 205 -0.84 2.26 -7.18
CA GLN A 205 -1.40 1.06 -7.81
C GLN A 205 -2.55 1.45 -8.75
N GLN A 206 -3.52 2.20 -8.22
CA GLN A 206 -4.71 2.55 -8.99
C GLN A 206 -4.39 3.55 -10.09
N VAL A 207 -3.53 4.54 -9.81
CA VAL A 207 -3.00 5.44 -10.85
C VAL A 207 -2.35 4.67 -11.99
N MET A 208 -1.58 3.61 -11.69
CA MET A 208 -0.99 2.76 -12.73
C MET A 208 -2.07 2.07 -13.58
N GLY A 209 -3.10 1.51 -12.93
CA GLY A 209 -4.24 0.91 -13.62
C GLY A 209 -4.97 1.88 -14.53
N THR A 210 -5.29 3.08 -14.03
CA THR A 210 -5.92 4.14 -14.80
C THR A 210 -5.07 4.55 -16.01
N VAL A 211 -3.77 4.78 -15.81
CA VAL A 211 -2.83 5.15 -16.89
C VAL A 211 -2.76 4.05 -17.95
N ILE A 212 -2.66 2.79 -17.53
CA ILE A 212 -2.58 1.64 -18.44
C ILE A 212 -3.84 1.54 -19.28
N LYS A 213 -5.01 1.46 -18.64
CA LYS A 213 -6.26 1.15 -19.35
C LYS A 213 -6.83 2.32 -20.14
N HIS A 214 -6.68 3.58 -19.69
CA HIS A 214 -7.25 4.73 -20.40
C HIS A 214 -6.32 5.40 -21.41
N HIS A 215 -5.00 5.30 -21.24
CA HIS A 215 -4.04 6.03 -22.07
C HIS A 215 -3.05 5.13 -22.81
N ILE A 216 -2.41 4.20 -22.10
CA ILE A 216 -1.35 3.37 -22.68
C ILE A 216 -1.89 2.23 -23.54
N SER A 217 -3.08 1.75 -23.24
CA SER A 217 -3.81 0.75 -24.04
C SER A 217 -3.81 1.09 -25.54
N LYS A 218 -4.17 2.34 -25.86
CA LYS A 218 -4.18 2.89 -27.22
C LYS A 218 -2.80 2.86 -27.87
N LYS A 219 -1.74 3.18 -27.14
CA LYS A 219 -0.34 3.13 -27.63
C LYS A 219 0.13 1.70 -27.88
N LEU A 220 -0.42 0.73 -27.15
CA LEU A 220 -0.12 -0.69 -27.31
C LEU A 220 -1.01 -1.37 -28.38
N GLY A 221 -2.01 -0.66 -28.91
CA GLY A 221 -2.93 -1.20 -29.91
C GLY A 221 -4.05 -2.07 -29.32
N TYR A 222 -4.37 -1.91 -28.04
CA TYR A 222 -5.43 -2.65 -27.35
C TYR A 222 -6.55 -1.72 -26.88
N THR A 223 -7.77 -2.24 -26.85
CA THR A 223 -8.88 -1.64 -26.11
C THR A 223 -8.74 -1.98 -24.62
N PRO A 224 -9.35 -1.18 -23.71
CA PRO A 224 -9.22 -1.40 -22.27
C PRO A 224 -9.69 -2.79 -21.79
N ASP A 225 -10.71 -3.36 -22.44
CA ASP A 225 -11.28 -4.69 -22.15
C ASP A 225 -10.35 -5.85 -22.54
N LYS A 226 -9.38 -5.59 -23.43
CA LYS A 226 -8.38 -6.59 -23.85
C LYS A 226 -7.09 -6.51 -23.03
N ILE A 227 -7.06 -5.70 -21.98
CA ILE A 227 -5.90 -5.60 -21.08
C ILE A 227 -6.24 -6.22 -19.73
N PHE A 228 -5.46 -7.25 -19.38
CA PHE A 228 -5.45 -7.82 -18.05
C PHE A 228 -4.23 -7.28 -17.28
N HIS A 229 -4.48 -6.31 -16.40
CA HIS A 229 -3.46 -5.62 -15.64
C HIS A 229 -3.27 -6.25 -14.26
N VAL A 230 -2.03 -6.70 -14.03
CA VAL A 230 -1.57 -7.36 -12.82
C VAL A 230 -0.59 -6.45 -12.09
N THR A 231 -0.69 -6.35 -10.78
CA THR A 231 0.30 -5.60 -9.99
C THR A 231 1.02 -6.49 -9.00
N VAL A 232 2.31 -6.23 -8.77
CA VAL A 232 3.13 -6.94 -7.77
C VAL A 232 3.44 -6.02 -6.61
N MET A 233 2.86 -6.31 -5.44
CA MET A 233 2.80 -5.40 -4.29
C MET A 233 3.34 -6.04 -3.00
N PRO A 234 3.84 -5.25 -2.05
CA PRO A 234 4.36 -5.76 -0.79
C PRO A 234 3.26 -6.06 0.24
N CYS A 235 1.98 -6.03 -0.13
CA CYS A 235 0.86 -5.95 0.81
C CYS A 235 -0.39 -6.66 0.30
N TYR A 236 -1.06 -7.42 1.17
CA TYR A 236 -2.35 -8.05 0.85
C TYR A 236 -3.52 -7.05 0.82
N ASP A 237 -3.47 -5.96 1.60
CA ASP A 237 -4.52 -4.92 1.57
C ASP A 237 -4.64 -4.28 0.18
N LYS A 238 -3.60 -4.36 -0.68
CA LYS A 238 -3.66 -3.91 -2.07
C LYS A 238 -4.59 -4.75 -2.95
N LYS A 239 -4.80 -6.03 -2.63
CA LYS A 239 -5.83 -6.87 -3.26
C LYS A 239 -7.24 -6.36 -2.93
N LEU A 240 -7.48 -5.95 -1.68
CA LEU A 240 -8.73 -5.31 -1.27
C LEU A 240 -8.95 -3.98 -1.99
N GLU A 241 -7.88 -3.20 -2.14
CA GLU A 241 -7.95 -1.94 -2.89
C GLU A 241 -8.33 -2.18 -4.36
N ALA A 242 -7.73 -3.17 -5.03
CA ALA A 242 -8.06 -3.51 -6.43
C ALA A 242 -9.52 -3.94 -6.61
N ALA A 243 -10.10 -4.60 -5.60
CA ALA A 243 -11.45 -5.12 -5.65
C ALA A 243 -12.56 -4.08 -5.32
N ARG A 244 -12.22 -2.81 -5.10
CA ARG A 244 -13.23 -1.77 -4.81
C ARG A 244 -14.01 -1.38 -6.05
N ASP A 245 -15.33 -1.26 -5.89
CA ASP A 245 -16.22 -0.75 -6.94
C ASP A 245 -15.87 0.68 -7.40
N ASP A 246 -15.22 1.48 -6.54
CA ASP A 246 -14.72 2.82 -6.89
C ASP A 246 -13.67 2.82 -8.02
N PHE A 247 -13.04 1.66 -8.29
CA PHE A 247 -11.99 1.49 -9.30
C PHE A 247 -12.43 0.59 -10.45
N VAL A 248 -13.74 0.59 -10.73
CA VAL A 248 -14.35 -0.08 -11.89
C VAL A 248 -14.98 0.99 -12.76
N PHE A 249 -14.67 0.97 -14.06
CA PHE A 249 -15.25 1.89 -15.04
C PHE A 249 -15.98 1.11 -16.13
N SER A 250 -16.98 1.75 -16.73
CA SER A 250 -17.74 1.18 -17.84
C SER A 250 -17.13 1.59 -19.18
N VAL A 251 -17.12 0.67 -20.14
CA VAL A 251 -16.82 0.97 -21.54
C VAL A 251 -18.04 0.62 -22.37
N ASP A 252 -18.54 1.61 -23.10
CA ASP A 252 -19.58 1.41 -24.09
C ASP A 252 -18.91 0.93 -25.38
N HIS A 253 -19.27 -0.28 -25.84
CA HIS A 253 -18.98 -0.68 -27.20
C HIS A 253 -19.94 0.08 -28.11
N GLY A 254 -19.55 1.27 -28.53
CA GLY A 254 -20.27 1.98 -29.57
C GLY A 254 -20.13 1.22 -30.88
N GLU A 255 -21.11 0.39 -31.21
CA GLU A 255 -21.61 0.17 -32.57
C GLU A 255 -22.99 -0.50 -32.55
N GLU A 256 -23.93 0.14 -33.25
CA GLU A 256 -25.22 -0.39 -33.66
C GLU A 256 -25.00 -1.74 -34.36
N ASN A 257 -25.41 -2.86 -33.77
CA ASN A 257 -25.88 -4.10 -34.41
C ASN A 257 -25.81 -5.26 -33.41
N ASP A 258 -26.83 -5.36 -32.56
CA ASP A 258 -27.53 -6.62 -32.29
C ASP A 258 -28.74 -6.30 -31.40
N ALA A 259 -29.94 -6.62 -31.87
CA ALA A 259 -31.19 -6.31 -31.18
C ALA A 259 -31.43 -7.17 -29.91
N ASP A 260 -30.42 -7.93 -29.48
CA ASP A 260 -30.46 -8.89 -28.37
C ASP A 260 -29.41 -8.62 -27.27
N ASP A 261 -28.62 -7.54 -27.35
CA ASP A 261 -27.72 -7.14 -26.26
C ASP A 261 -28.45 -6.22 -25.28
N ASP A 262 -28.51 -6.59 -24.00
CA ASP A 262 -29.15 -5.86 -22.89
C ASP A 262 -28.37 -4.59 -22.52
N GLY A 263 -27.85 -3.83 -23.50
CA GLY A 263 -27.19 -2.52 -23.31
C GLY A 263 -26.20 -2.45 -22.15
N SER A 264 -25.61 -3.58 -21.74
CA SER A 264 -24.98 -3.67 -20.43
C SER A 264 -23.52 -3.28 -20.59
N ALA A 265 -23.21 -2.02 -20.27
CA ALA A 265 -21.86 -1.50 -20.39
C ALA A 265 -20.87 -2.39 -19.64
N MET A 266 -19.82 -2.85 -20.33
CA MET A 266 -18.86 -3.78 -19.76
C MET A 266 -18.09 -3.08 -18.63
N LYS A 267 -18.15 -3.67 -17.43
CA LYS A 267 -17.45 -3.18 -16.25
C LYS A 267 -16.02 -3.71 -16.22
N ILE A 268 -15.06 -2.79 -16.21
CA ILE A 268 -13.64 -3.08 -16.28
C ILE A 268 -12.94 -2.52 -15.04
N PRO A 269 -12.24 -3.34 -14.23
CA PRO A 269 -11.47 -2.82 -13.12
C PRO A 269 -10.20 -2.13 -13.62
N GLU A 270 -9.70 -1.12 -12.91
CA GLU A 270 -8.41 -0.48 -13.24
C GLU A 270 -7.22 -1.43 -13.03
N VAL A 271 -7.33 -2.31 -12.04
CA VAL A 271 -6.36 -3.37 -11.71
C VAL A 271 -7.13 -4.68 -11.54
N ASP A 272 -6.85 -5.68 -12.38
CA ASP A 272 -7.62 -6.92 -12.42
C ASP A 272 -7.25 -7.83 -11.25
N ILE A 273 -5.95 -8.04 -11.00
CA ILE A 273 -5.47 -8.81 -9.84
C ILE A 273 -4.20 -8.21 -9.25
N VAL A 274 -3.96 -8.49 -7.97
CA VAL A 274 -2.72 -8.17 -7.27
C VAL A 274 -2.04 -9.44 -6.81
N LEU A 275 -0.77 -9.59 -7.16
CA LEU A 275 0.14 -10.60 -6.62
C LEU A 275 1.04 -9.96 -5.57
N THR A 276 1.38 -10.72 -4.53
CA THR A 276 2.34 -10.29 -3.52
C THR A 276 3.78 -10.65 -3.89
N SER A 277 4.76 -10.00 -3.26
CA SER A 277 6.18 -10.36 -3.39
C SER A 277 6.42 -11.85 -3.08
N GLY A 278 5.73 -12.37 -2.05
CA GLY A 278 5.75 -13.80 -1.69
C GLY A 278 5.14 -14.70 -2.77
N GLU A 279 3.98 -14.36 -3.31
CA GLU A 279 3.34 -15.16 -4.37
C GLU A 279 4.17 -15.19 -5.66
N VAL A 280 4.86 -14.10 -6.01
CA VAL A 280 5.80 -14.11 -7.15
C VAL A 280 7.00 -15.03 -6.87
N LEU A 281 7.51 -15.06 -5.64
CA LEU A 281 8.55 -16.01 -5.26
C LEU A 281 8.06 -17.46 -5.37
N ASP A 282 6.86 -17.75 -4.87
CA ASP A 282 6.24 -19.07 -4.98
C ASP A 282 6.05 -19.49 -6.45
N LEU A 283 5.66 -18.55 -7.31
CA LEU A 283 5.54 -18.78 -8.74
C LEU A 283 6.89 -19.13 -9.39
N ILE A 284 7.95 -18.38 -9.08
CA ILE A 284 9.31 -18.67 -9.58
C ILE A 284 9.77 -20.07 -9.13
N GLN A 285 9.55 -20.41 -7.86
CA GLN A 285 9.92 -21.71 -7.30
C GLN A 285 9.11 -22.87 -7.90
N SER A 286 7.80 -22.70 -8.07
CA SER A 286 6.93 -23.74 -8.65
C SER A 286 7.28 -24.07 -10.10
N LYS A 287 7.80 -23.11 -10.87
CA LYS A 287 8.30 -23.32 -12.23
C LYS A 287 9.70 -23.96 -12.27
N SER A 288 10.33 -24.21 -11.12
CA SER A 288 11.68 -24.79 -11.01
C SER A 288 12.75 -24.01 -11.80
N ILE A 289 12.62 -22.68 -11.85
CA ILE A 289 13.52 -21.80 -12.59
C ILE A 289 14.68 -21.38 -11.68
N ASP A 290 15.91 -21.52 -12.17
CA ASP A 290 17.07 -20.85 -11.58
C ASP A 290 17.01 -19.35 -11.93
N PHE A 291 16.35 -18.59 -11.06
CA PHE A 291 16.14 -17.17 -11.27
C PHE A 291 17.45 -16.40 -11.44
N LYS A 292 18.50 -16.77 -10.70
CA LYS A 292 19.80 -16.07 -10.76
C LYS A 292 20.48 -16.28 -12.12
N ALA A 293 20.31 -17.47 -12.70
CA ALA A 293 20.86 -17.84 -14.00
C ALA A 293 20.05 -17.32 -15.21
N LEU A 294 18.86 -16.74 -15.01
CA LEU A 294 18.08 -16.16 -16.11
C LEU A 294 18.89 -15.09 -16.84
N VAL A 295 18.84 -15.12 -18.17
CA VAL A 295 19.47 -14.08 -19.01
C VAL A 295 18.68 -12.78 -18.87
N ASP A 296 19.39 -11.68 -18.61
CA ASP A 296 18.79 -10.35 -18.51
C ASP A 296 18.19 -9.94 -19.87
N VAL A 297 16.99 -9.37 -19.87
CA VAL A 297 16.35 -8.80 -21.06
C VAL A 297 16.21 -7.28 -20.93
N PRO A 298 16.07 -6.54 -22.06
CA PRO A 298 15.74 -5.12 -22.02
C PRO A 298 14.42 -4.85 -21.28
N LEU A 299 14.38 -3.75 -20.52
CA LEU A 299 13.18 -3.31 -19.79
C LEU A 299 12.17 -2.65 -20.73
N ASP A 300 10.87 -2.84 -20.46
CA ASP A 300 9.83 -2.08 -21.14
C ASP A 300 9.81 -0.64 -20.58
N ARG A 301 10.13 0.37 -21.42
CA ARG A 301 10.47 1.72 -20.92
C ARG A 301 9.29 2.69 -20.83
N LEU A 302 8.14 2.37 -21.40
CA LEU A 302 7.03 3.31 -21.57
C LEU A 302 6.53 3.92 -20.26
N LEU A 303 6.50 3.13 -19.18
CA LEU A 303 6.09 3.56 -17.84
C LEU A 303 7.16 3.27 -16.77
N THR A 304 8.39 2.94 -17.18
CA THR A 304 9.46 2.58 -16.24
C THR A 304 10.39 3.77 -16.05
N ASN A 305 10.47 4.25 -14.81
CA ASN A 305 11.38 5.32 -14.39
C ASN A 305 12.84 4.84 -14.37
N VAL A 306 13.46 4.65 -15.53
CA VAL A 306 14.83 4.16 -15.63
C VAL A 306 15.63 4.94 -16.66
N ASP A 307 16.85 5.32 -16.31
CA ASP A 307 17.80 5.99 -17.21
C ASP A 307 18.48 5.00 -18.16
N ASP A 308 19.23 5.50 -19.13
CA ASP A 308 19.92 4.65 -20.12
C ASP A 308 20.99 3.74 -19.50
N LYS A 309 21.44 4.03 -18.28
CA LYS A 309 22.40 3.24 -17.51
C LYS A 309 21.72 2.16 -16.65
N GLY A 310 20.39 2.14 -16.59
CA GLY A 310 19.64 1.18 -15.79
C GLY A 310 19.40 1.61 -14.34
N LEU A 311 19.68 2.87 -13.99
CA LEU A 311 19.38 3.46 -12.69
C LEU A 311 17.93 3.95 -12.65
N PHE A 312 17.25 3.66 -11.54
CA PHE A 312 15.87 4.08 -11.34
C PHE A 312 15.78 5.52 -10.86
N TYR A 313 14.69 6.21 -11.19
CA TYR A 313 14.34 7.48 -10.57
C TYR A 313 13.25 7.31 -9.52
N GLY A 314 13.44 7.96 -8.38
CA GLY A 314 12.39 8.01 -7.38
C GLY A 314 12.63 9.01 -6.27
N VAL A 315 11.78 8.93 -5.24
CA VAL A 315 11.86 9.79 -4.07
C VAL A 315 12.40 9.01 -2.87
N SER A 316 12.91 9.76 -1.89
CA SER A 316 13.31 9.22 -0.59
C SER A 316 12.11 8.63 0.16
N GLY A 317 12.35 7.52 0.88
CA GLY A 317 11.36 6.86 1.73
C GLY A 317 10.76 5.58 1.14
N GLY A 318 10.88 4.48 1.88
CA GLY A 318 10.39 3.15 1.48
C GLY A 318 8.87 2.98 1.39
N SER A 319 8.10 4.02 1.76
CA SER A 319 6.63 4.01 1.77
C SER A 319 6.02 5.08 0.87
N GLY A 320 6.78 5.58 -0.12
CA GLY A 320 6.28 6.48 -1.15
C GLY A 320 6.67 7.95 -0.99
N GLY A 321 7.26 8.35 0.14
CA GLY A 321 7.92 9.65 0.30
C GLY A 321 6.97 10.86 0.25
N TYR A 322 5.71 10.69 0.66
CA TYR A 322 4.68 11.73 0.56
C TYR A 322 4.99 12.93 1.46
N ALA A 323 5.31 12.71 2.73
CA ALA A 323 5.61 13.78 3.67
C ALA A 323 6.80 14.62 3.19
N GLU A 324 7.89 13.98 2.78
CA GLU A 324 9.07 14.70 2.31
C GLU A 324 8.79 15.49 1.02
N THR A 325 8.15 14.86 0.03
CA THR A 325 7.88 15.49 -1.26
C THR A 325 6.93 16.68 -1.11
N ILE A 326 5.81 16.48 -0.40
CA ILE A 326 4.80 17.53 -0.18
C ILE A 326 5.38 18.65 0.68
N PHE A 327 6.19 18.33 1.70
CA PHE A 327 6.83 19.34 2.55
C PHE A 327 7.76 20.26 1.77
N ARG A 328 8.65 19.69 0.93
CA ARG A 328 9.53 20.48 0.06
C ARG A 328 8.74 21.33 -0.93
N TYR A 329 7.73 20.75 -1.56
CA TYR A 329 6.89 21.47 -2.51
C TYR A 329 6.12 22.62 -1.85
N ALA A 330 5.54 22.38 -0.67
CA ALA A 330 4.83 23.38 0.12
C ALA A 330 5.77 24.49 0.61
N ALA A 331 6.94 24.15 1.14
CA ALA A 331 7.96 25.11 1.58
C ALA A 331 8.34 26.09 0.46
N LYS A 332 8.57 25.56 -0.74
CA LYS A 332 8.92 26.36 -1.92
C LYS A 332 7.76 27.24 -2.39
N ASN A 333 6.58 26.66 -2.59
CA ASN A 333 5.46 27.35 -3.25
C ASN A 333 4.62 28.25 -2.32
N LEU A 334 4.63 27.99 -1.02
CA LEU A 334 3.87 28.80 -0.04
C LEU A 334 4.76 29.82 0.68
N PHE A 335 6.04 29.51 0.89
CA PHE A 335 6.93 30.31 1.73
C PHE A 335 8.23 30.74 1.04
N ASN A 336 8.40 30.42 -0.25
CA ASN A 336 9.62 30.71 -1.02
C ASN A 336 10.90 30.19 -0.32
N ARG A 337 10.80 29.02 0.32
CA ARG A 337 11.92 28.33 0.97
C ARG A 337 12.28 27.09 0.17
N ASP A 338 13.44 27.13 -0.48
CA ASP A 338 14.04 25.92 -1.08
C ASP A 338 14.78 25.14 0.02
N ILE A 339 14.60 23.82 0.06
CA ILE A 339 15.19 22.96 1.06
C ILE A 339 16.12 21.99 0.35
N GLU A 340 17.41 22.16 0.58
CA GLU A 340 18.46 21.30 0.03
C GLU A 340 18.86 20.19 1.01
N GLY A 341 19.41 19.10 0.49
CA GLY A 341 19.86 17.96 1.30
C GLY A 341 18.71 17.21 2.00
N PRO A 342 19.03 16.22 2.86
CA PRO A 342 18.04 15.38 3.52
C PRO A 342 17.20 16.16 4.56
N LEU A 343 15.89 15.88 4.64
CA LEU A 343 15.05 16.42 5.71
C LEU A 343 15.37 15.76 7.04
N GLN A 344 15.46 16.57 8.10
CA GLN A 344 15.69 16.08 9.45
C GLN A 344 14.35 15.81 10.15
N PHE A 345 13.93 14.55 10.15
CA PHE A 345 12.77 14.10 10.90
C PHE A 345 13.14 13.83 12.36
N ARG A 346 12.49 14.52 13.29
CA ARG A 346 12.65 14.33 14.74
C ARG A 346 11.78 13.18 15.21
N ILE A 347 12.38 12.19 15.87
CA ILE A 347 11.65 11.09 16.51
C ILE A 347 10.83 11.63 17.69
N ILE A 348 9.53 11.37 17.69
CA ILE A 348 8.62 11.82 18.75
C ILE A 348 8.43 10.73 19.81
N ARG A 349 8.24 9.48 19.38
CA ARG A 349 7.97 8.35 20.28
C ARG A 349 8.81 7.13 19.96
N ASN A 350 8.92 6.79 18.69
CA ASN A 350 9.66 5.65 18.16
C ASN A 350 10.02 5.94 16.69
N SER A 351 10.77 5.05 16.05
CA SER A 351 11.16 5.16 14.65
C SER A 351 9.98 5.33 13.68
N ASP A 352 8.79 4.86 14.07
CA ASP A 352 7.55 4.92 13.31
C ASP A 352 6.70 6.16 13.59
N PHE A 353 7.16 7.08 14.43
CA PHE A 353 6.51 8.36 14.65
C PHE A 353 7.54 9.49 14.69
N GLN A 354 7.65 10.18 13.57
CA GLN A 354 8.62 11.24 13.36
C GLN A 354 7.94 12.50 12.81
N GLU A 355 8.50 13.67 13.11
CA GLU A 355 7.95 14.97 12.75
C GLU A 355 9.00 15.83 12.06
N VAL A 356 8.55 16.68 11.14
CA VAL A 356 9.36 17.74 10.54
C VAL A 356 8.59 19.06 10.58
N VAL A 357 9.30 20.16 10.86
CA VAL A 357 8.72 21.50 10.96
C VAL A 357 9.47 22.47 10.05
N LEU A 358 8.73 23.41 9.46
CA LEU A 358 9.29 24.58 8.79
C LEU A 358 9.02 25.80 9.66
N GLU A 359 10.09 26.50 10.03
CA GLU A 359 10.00 27.78 10.72
C GLU A 359 10.36 28.92 9.77
N VAL A 360 9.51 29.96 9.73
CA VAL A 360 9.74 31.20 9.00
C VAL A 360 9.49 32.36 9.96
N ASP A 361 10.47 33.24 10.11
CA ASP A 361 10.43 34.41 11.00
C ASP A 361 10.02 34.07 12.44
N GLY A 362 10.54 32.94 12.96
CA GLY A 362 10.29 32.46 14.32
C GLY A 362 8.90 31.83 14.54
N LYS A 363 8.12 31.60 13.47
CA LYS A 363 6.82 30.92 13.53
C LYS A 363 6.87 29.60 12.78
N VAL A 364 6.29 28.56 13.38
CA VAL A 364 6.06 27.28 12.69
C VAL A 364 4.96 27.50 11.66
N VAL A 365 5.30 27.36 10.38
CA VAL A 365 4.37 27.57 9.26
C VAL A 365 3.95 26.26 8.58
N LEU A 366 4.75 25.20 8.74
CA LEU A 366 4.38 23.83 8.35
C LEU A 366 4.79 22.85 9.44
N LYS A 367 3.91 21.90 9.77
CA LYS A 367 4.17 20.81 10.71
C LYS A 367 3.65 19.49 10.15
N PHE A 368 4.57 18.61 9.76
CA PHE A 368 4.26 17.34 9.10
C PHE A 368 4.71 16.17 9.98
N ALA A 369 4.05 15.02 9.87
CA ALA A 369 4.52 13.81 10.53
C ALA A 369 4.35 12.53 9.71
N LEU A 370 5.31 11.63 9.91
CA LEU A 370 5.22 10.21 9.58
C LEU A 370 4.58 9.49 10.77
N CYS A 371 3.50 8.75 10.54
CA CYS A 371 2.78 8.00 11.57
C CYS A 371 2.50 6.58 11.07
N TYR A 372 3.43 5.68 11.35
CA TYR A 372 3.36 4.28 10.93
C TYR A 372 2.94 3.37 12.10
N GLY A 373 2.22 2.30 11.77
CA GLY A 373 1.71 1.33 12.74
C GLY A 373 0.43 1.77 13.46
N PHE A 374 -0.50 0.82 13.64
CA PHE A 374 -1.79 1.05 14.30
C PHE A 374 -1.70 1.63 15.72
N ARG A 375 -0.62 1.35 16.44
CA ARG A 375 -0.40 1.91 17.78
C ARG A 375 -0.24 3.43 17.75
N ASN A 376 0.52 3.95 16.78
CA ASN A 376 0.71 5.40 16.61
C ASN A 376 -0.55 6.03 16.03
N LEU A 377 -1.13 5.37 15.01
CA LEU A 377 -2.34 5.79 14.31
C LEU A 377 -3.50 6.13 15.25
N ARG A 378 -3.83 5.23 16.19
CA ARG A 378 -4.92 5.45 17.15
C ARG A 378 -4.76 6.73 17.96
N ASN A 379 -3.53 7.09 18.34
CA ASN A 379 -3.29 8.31 19.13
C ASN A 379 -3.48 9.56 18.28
N VAL A 380 -3.01 9.53 17.02
CA VAL A 380 -3.14 10.67 16.10
C VAL A 380 -4.61 10.90 15.74
N VAL A 381 -5.34 9.84 15.41
CA VAL A 381 -6.79 9.92 15.15
C VAL A 381 -7.56 10.49 16.33
N GLN A 382 -7.23 10.10 17.57
CA GLN A 382 -7.84 10.67 18.77
C GLN A 382 -7.52 12.16 18.98
N LYS A 383 -6.38 12.65 18.50
CA LYS A 383 -6.07 14.09 18.53
C LYS A 383 -6.87 14.84 17.49
N ILE A 384 -7.02 14.29 16.28
CA ILE A 384 -7.82 14.87 15.20
C ILE A 384 -9.29 14.96 15.63
N SER A 385 -9.87 13.90 16.19
CA SER A 385 -11.28 13.90 16.62
C SER A 385 -11.59 14.92 17.70
N LYS A 386 -10.59 15.33 18.49
CA LYS A 386 -10.70 16.36 19.53
C LYS A 386 -10.36 17.77 19.05
N GLY A 387 -10.03 17.95 17.77
CA GLY A 387 -9.55 19.24 17.24
C GLY A 387 -8.21 19.67 17.84
N LYS A 388 -7.39 18.72 18.31
CA LYS A 388 -6.09 18.97 18.98
C LYS A 388 -4.89 18.54 18.13
N SER A 389 -5.10 18.28 16.84
CA SER A 389 -4.00 18.00 15.92
C SER A 389 -3.35 19.31 15.51
N GLU A 390 -2.04 19.41 15.66
CA GLU A 390 -1.25 20.57 15.24
C GLU A 390 -0.59 20.36 13.86
N TYR A 391 -0.81 19.20 13.25
CA TYR A 391 -0.20 18.85 11.97
C TYR A 391 -1.01 19.46 10.81
N ASP A 392 -0.30 19.87 9.76
CA ASP A 392 -0.87 20.22 8.47
C ASP A 392 -0.98 19.00 7.55
N PHE A 393 -0.04 18.07 7.67
CA PHE A 393 -0.01 16.84 6.88
C PHE A 393 0.44 15.63 7.70
N LEU A 394 -0.17 14.48 7.42
CA LEU A 394 0.12 13.20 8.04
C LEU A 394 0.33 12.13 6.97
N GLU A 395 1.53 11.56 6.90
CA GLU A 395 1.76 10.32 6.16
C GLU A 395 1.48 9.12 7.06
N ILE A 396 0.47 8.34 6.71
CA ILE A 396 -0.01 7.23 7.52
C ILE A 396 0.22 5.91 6.80
N MET A 397 0.83 4.97 7.51
CA MET A 397 0.97 3.57 7.10
C MET A 397 0.44 2.66 8.20
N ALA A 398 -0.34 1.65 7.82
CA ALA A 398 -0.90 0.66 8.74
C ALA A 398 0.19 -0.22 9.38
N CYS A 399 1.22 -0.58 8.62
CA CYS A 399 2.33 -1.42 9.06
C CYS A 399 3.41 -0.58 9.78
N PRO A 400 3.97 -1.06 10.90
CA PRO A 400 5.24 -0.54 11.44
C PRO A 400 6.33 -0.64 10.38
N SER A 401 7.25 0.31 10.29
CA SER A 401 8.26 0.45 9.22
C SER A 401 7.68 0.58 7.80
N GLY A 402 6.37 0.87 7.69
CA GLY A 402 5.68 1.14 6.44
C GLY A 402 5.69 -0.03 5.45
N CYS A 403 5.75 0.27 4.15
CA CYS A 403 5.55 -0.73 3.10
C CYS A 403 6.67 -1.77 3.00
N LEU A 404 7.87 -1.48 3.51
CA LEU A 404 8.98 -2.45 3.53
C LEU A 404 8.72 -3.63 4.47
N ASN A 405 7.86 -3.44 5.47
CA ASN A 405 7.35 -4.48 6.38
C ASN A 405 5.91 -4.88 6.03
N GLY A 406 5.50 -4.68 4.78
CA GLY A 406 4.17 -5.06 4.32
C GLY A 406 3.94 -6.57 4.43
N GLY A 407 2.69 -6.95 4.72
CA GLY A 407 2.34 -8.35 4.97
C GLY A 407 2.66 -9.33 3.84
N GLY A 408 2.66 -8.84 2.59
CA GLY A 408 2.95 -9.62 1.37
C GLY A 408 4.44 -9.68 0.99
N GLN A 409 5.32 -9.10 1.80
CA GLN A 409 6.76 -9.23 1.61
C GLN A 409 7.23 -10.66 1.86
N ILE A 410 8.36 -11.02 1.24
CA ILE A 410 9.03 -12.30 1.49
C ILE A 410 9.43 -12.35 2.97
N LYS A 411 9.10 -13.47 3.62
CA LYS A 411 9.36 -13.66 5.05
C LYS A 411 10.85 -13.86 5.33
N PRO A 412 11.33 -13.51 6.54
CA PRO A 412 12.70 -13.77 6.94
C PRO A 412 13.07 -15.24 6.78
N VAL A 413 14.29 -15.50 6.30
CA VAL A 413 14.84 -16.86 6.26
C VAL A 413 15.15 -17.34 7.69
N ALA A 414 15.27 -18.66 7.87
CA ALA A 414 15.57 -19.23 9.19
C ALA A 414 16.83 -18.61 9.81
N GLY A 415 16.69 -18.05 11.02
CA GLY A 415 17.78 -17.37 11.75
C GLY A 415 17.90 -15.87 11.49
N GLN A 416 17.15 -15.30 10.53
CA GLN A 416 17.08 -13.86 10.31
C GLN A 416 15.93 -13.24 11.11
N SER A 417 16.20 -12.16 11.84
CA SER A 417 15.13 -11.40 12.51
C SER A 417 14.37 -10.51 11.51
N ALA A 418 13.09 -10.26 11.78
CA ALA A 418 12.28 -9.35 10.96
C ALA A 418 12.89 -7.92 10.91
N ASN A 419 13.41 -7.42 12.03
CA ASN A 419 14.06 -6.11 12.09
C ASN A 419 15.31 -6.03 11.20
N ASN A 420 16.14 -7.07 11.19
CA ASN A 420 17.33 -7.11 10.34
C ASN A 420 16.93 -7.14 8.85
N LEU A 421 15.90 -7.90 8.50
CA LEU A 421 15.37 -7.92 7.14
C LEU A 421 14.86 -6.53 6.72
N ILE A 422 14.09 -5.84 7.57
CA ILE A 422 13.56 -4.50 7.28
C ILE A 422 14.71 -3.50 7.02
N GLN A 423 15.76 -3.53 7.86
CA GLN A 423 16.94 -2.68 7.67
C GLN A 423 17.65 -2.98 6.36
N GLN A 424 17.86 -4.27 6.04
CA GLN A 424 18.43 -4.70 4.76
C GLN A 424 17.58 -4.21 3.59
N LEU A 425 16.26 -4.36 3.66
CA LEU A 425 15.33 -3.91 2.62
C LEU A 425 15.37 -2.40 2.41
N GLY A 426 15.55 -1.61 3.47
CA GLY A 426 15.74 -0.16 3.37
C GLY A 426 16.97 0.21 2.53
N ASN A 427 18.09 -0.49 2.74
CA ASN A 427 19.32 -0.27 1.97
C ASN A 427 19.16 -0.73 0.52
N VAL A 428 18.60 -1.92 0.30
CA VAL A 428 18.37 -2.49 -1.04
C VAL A 428 17.37 -1.65 -1.83
N TYR A 429 16.33 -1.10 -1.19
CA TYR A 429 15.34 -0.24 -1.85
C TYR A 429 15.97 1.00 -2.49
N MET A 430 16.96 1.62 -1.83
CA MET A 430 17.66 2.79 -2.34
C MET A 430 18.84 2.45 -3.25
N GLN A 431 19.22 1.17 -3.36
CA GLN A 431 20.25 0.75 -4.28
C GLN A 431 19.79 0.97 -5.73
N ASP A 432 20.67 1.53 -6.56
CA ASP A 432 20.41 1.89 -7.95
C ASP A 432 19.29 2.95 -8.14
N VAL A 433 18.92 3.70 -7.10
CA VAL A 433 17.91 4.76 -7.17
C VAL A 433 18.57 6.14 -7.12
N LEU A 434 18.38 6.92 -8.18
CA LEU A 434 18.67 8.36 -8.20
C LEU A 434 17.47 9.11 -7.61
N ILE A 435 17.71 9.83 -6.51
CA ILE A 435 16.69 10.70 -5.93
C ILE A 435 16.44 11.86 -6.89
N ALA A 436 15.21 11.99 -7.36
CA ALA A 436 14.79 13.02 -8.28
C ALA A 436 13.41 13.57 -7.90
N SER A 437 13.15 14.81 -8.30
CA SER A 437 11.83 15.42 -8.14
C SER A 437 10.82 14.72 -9.05
N PRO A 438 9.63 14.32 -8.56
CA PRO A 438 8.59 13.74 -9.42
C PRO A 438 8.10 14.73 -10.48
N PHE A 439 8.26 16.05 -10.24
CA PHE A 439 7.94 17.10 -11.19
C PHE A 439 8.91 17.16 -12.37
N ASP A 440 10.09 16.53 -12.27
CA ASP A 440 11.10 16.50 -13.34
C ASP A 440 11.05 15.24 -14.19
N ASN A 441 10.21 14.28 -13.82
CA ASN A 441 10.06 13.03 -14.54
C ASN A 441 9.46 13.27 -15.94
N ALA A 442 10.23 12.95 -16.98
CA ALA A 442 9.84 13.14 -18.38
C ALA A 442 8.60 12.31 -18.78
N ILE A 443 8.48 11.07 -18.27
CA ILE A 443 7.31 10.21 -18.55
C ILE A 443 6.05 10.88 -17.98
N VAL A 444 6.12 11.35 -16.74
CA VAL A 444 5.02 12.06 -16.07
C VAL A 444 4.65 13.33 -16.84
N LYS A 445 5.63 14.15 -17.22
CA LYS A 445 5.40 15.37 -18.03
C LYS A 445 4.69 15.05 -19.35
N ASN A 446 5.08 13.98 -20.03
CA ASN A 446 4.46 13.56 -21.28
C ASN A 446 3.01 13.08 -21.08
N ILE A 447 2.74 12.29 -20.02
CA ILE A 447 1.37 11.85 -19.69
C ILE A 447 0.45 13.06 -19.42
N TYR A 448 0.94 14.08 -18.72
CA TYR A 448 0.20 15.33 -18.54
C TYR A 448 -0.02 16.05 -19.87
N ALA A 449 1.04 16.27 -20.66
CA ALA A 449 0.95 16.99 -21.92
C ALA A 449 0.01 16.32 -22.95
N GLU A 450 0.04 14.99 -23.04
CA GLU A 450 -0.73 14.24 -24.04
C GLU A 450 -2.15 13.89 -23.58
N TRP A 451 -2.38 13.74 -22.27
CA TRP A 451 -3.65 13.23 -21.77
C TRP A 451 -4.23 14.01 -20.58
N LEU A 452 -3.55 14.10 -19.44
CA LEU A 452 -4.16 14.62 -18.21
C LEU A 452 -4.32 16.15 -18.18
N GLY A 453 -3.63 16.87 -19.08
CA GLY A 453 -3.59 18.33 -19.08
C GLY A 453 -2.60 18.85 -18.04
N GLN A 454 -3.09 19.62 -17.06
CA GLN A 454 -2.26 20.17 -15.99
C GLN A 454 -2.56 19.46 -14.66
N PRO A 455 -1.58 19.34 -13.74
CA PRO A 455 -1.84 18.84 -12.40
C PRO A 455 -2.95 19.62 -11.68
N GLY A 456 -3.82 18.91 -10.95
CA GLY A 456 -4.96 19.50 -10.26
C GLY A 456 -6.09 20.02 -11.16
N SER A 457 -5.98 19.90 -12.49
CA SER A 457 -7.07 20.23 -13.43
C SER A 457 -8.28 19.30 -13.25
N GLU A 458 -9.44 19.70 -13.76
CA GLU A 458 -10.66 18.88 -13.71
C GLU A 458 -10.45 17.50 -14.34
N LYS A 459 -9.78 17.45 -15.50
CA LYS A 459 -9.46 16.19 -16.18
C LYS A 459 -8.53 15.31 -15.36
N SER A 460 -7.47 15.90 -14.77
CA SER A 460 -6.59 15.13 -13.88
C SER A 460 -7.34 14.63 -12.65
N ARG A 461 -8.19 15.46 -12.04
CA ARG A 461 -9.03 15.06 -10.90
C ARG A 461 -9.96 13.90 -11.23
N MET A 462 -10.58 13.91 -12.41
CA MET A 462 -11.48 12.85 -12.85
C MET A 462 -10.80 11.47 -12.89
N TYR A 463 -9.54 11.41 -13.34
CA TYR A 463 -8.82 10.14 -13.49
C TYR A 463 -7.97 9.77 -12.28
N MET A 464 -7.31 10.74 -11.65
CA MET A 464 -6.28 10.52 -10.62
C MET A 464 -6.82 10.64 -9.19
N HIS A 465 -8.08 11.05 -8.99
CA HIS A 465 -8.70 11.14 -7.67
C HIS A 465 -9.84 10.13 -7.50
N THR A 466 -10.17 9.87 -6.24
CA THR A 466 -11.25 9.03 -5.78
C THR A 466 -11.94 9.68 -4.57
N GLN A 467 -13.01 9.06 -4.11
CA GLN A 467 -13.70 9.42 -2.87
C GLN A 467 -13.69 8.23 -1.91
N TYR A 468 -13.87 8.52 -0.63
CA TYR A 468 -13.90 7.52 0.43
C TYR A 468 -15.22 7.62 1.18
N HIS A 469 -15.80 6.47 1.52
CA HIS A 469 -17.17 6.40 2.01
C HIS A 469 -17.23 5.54 3.29
N PRO A 470 -18.04 5.93 4.29
CA PRO A 470 -18.21 5.10 5.48
C PRO A 470 -18.89 3.78 5.11
N ILE A 471 -18.36 2.65 5.60
CA ILE A 471 -18.95 1.33 5.39
C ILE A 471 -19.88 1.04 6.57
N VAL A 472 -21.18 1.04 6.31
CA VAL A 472 -22.23 0.78 7.33
C VAL A 472 -22.24 -0.73 7.66
N LYS A 473 -22.01 -1.07 8.94
CA LYS A 473 -21.96 -2.47 9.41
C LYS A 473 -23.32 -3.01 9.87
N SER A 474 -24.28 -2.13 10.15
CA SER A 474 -25.68 -2.47 10.48
C SER A 474 -26.59 -1.22 10.49
N ILE A 475 -27.92 -1.41 10.47
CA ILE A 475 -28.93 -0.34 10.62
C ILE A 475 -28.73 0.50 11.90
N ALA A 476 -28.17 -0.09 12.97
CA ALA A 476 -27.84 0.66 14.19
C ALA A 476 -26.63 1.60 14.01
N SER A 477 -25.71 1.30 13.08
CA SER A 477 -24.60 2.20 12.74
C SER A 477 -25.01 3.34 11.79
N GLU A 478 -26.12 3.19 11.07
CA GLU A 478 -26.72 4.24 10.24
C GLU A 478 -27.17 5.44 11.07
N LEU A 479 -27.75 5.20 12.26
CA LEU A 479 -28.23 6.25 13.16
C LEU A 479 -27.11 7.10 13.80
N HIS A 480 -25.86 6.63 13.78
CA HIS A 480 -24.69 7.39 14.26
C HIS A 480 -23.98 8.19 13.15
N ASN A 481 -24.32 7.94 11.88
CA ASN A 481 -23.70 8.56 10.71
C ASN A 481 -24.56 9.70 10.11
N TRP A 482 -25.70 10.02 10.72
CA TRP A 482 -26.58 11.15 10.38
C TRP A 482 -26.36 12.35 11.29
#